data_AF-A0A520BFW2-F1
#
_entry.id   AF-A0A520BFW2-F1
#
_cell.length_a   1.000
_cell.length_b   1.000
_cell.length_c   1.000
_cell.angle_alpha   90.00
_cell.angle_beta   90.00
_cell.angle_gamma   90.00
#
_symmetry.space_group_name_H-M   'P 1'
#
loop_
_entity.id
_entity.type
_entity.pdbx_description
1 polymer ?
#
loop_
_entity_poly.entity_id
_entity_poly.type
_entity_poly.pdbx_seq_one_letter_code
_entity_poly.pdbx_strand_id
1 'polypeptide(L)' 'MAKLQVAIDLLTTDEALALAAKVAPYVDIIELGTPLIKNMGSGVITAMKNAHPDKLVFADLKTADAGELEADIAFKA' A
#
# COMPACT_ATOMS: atom_id res chain seq x y z
N MET A 1 -2.46 12.02 -19.90
CA MET A 1 -3.45 12.27 -18.83
C MET A 1 -2.77 12.10 -17.48
N ALA A 2 -3.19 12.84 -16.46
CA ALA A 2 -2.66 12.70 -15.10
C ALA A 2 -3.20 11.41 -14.45
N LYS A 3 -2.39 10.76 -13.62
CA LYS A 3 -2.83 9.66 -12.74
C LYS A 3 -3.21 10.21 -11.37
N LEU A 4 -4.22 9.63 -10.74
CA LEU A 4 -4.65 9.95 -9.38
C LEU A 4 -4.18 8.89 -8.38
N GLN A 5 -3.56 9.32 -7.29
CA GLN A 5 -3.10 8.49 -6.18
C GLN A 5 -3.86 8.85 -4.90
N VAL A 6 -4.20 7.84 -4.09
CA VAL A 6 -4.75 8.03 -2.73
C VAL A 6 -3.86 7.32 -1.73
N ALA A 7 -3.49 8.02 -0.65
CA ALA A 7 -2.83 7.44 0.51
C ALA A 7 -3.87 6.95 1.53
N ILE A 8 -3.74 5.70 1.95
CA ILE A 8 -4.57 5.10 3.00
C ILE A 8 -3.77 5.09 4.31
N ASP A 9 -4.01 6.09 5.15
CA ASP A 9 -3.37 6.30 6.45
C ASP A 9 -4.22 5.73 7.60
N LEU A 10 -4.55 4.43 7.52
CA LEU A 10 -5.30 3.69 8.55
C LEU A 10 -4.35 2.76 9.33
N LEU A 11 -4.85 2.09 10.37
CA LEU A 11 -4.01 1.29 11.25
C LEU A 11 -4.20 -0.22 11.08
N THR A 12 -5.25 -0.67 10.39
CA THR A 12 -5.51 -2.11 10.19
C THR A 12 -5.70 -2.45 8.72
N THR A 13 -5.34 -3.68 8.33
CA THR A 13 -5.55 -4.18 6.96
C THR A 13 -7.03 -4.19 6.59
N ASP A 14 -7.92 -4.60 7.51
CA ASP A 14 -9.35 -4.72 7.21
C ASP A 14 -9.99 -3.37 6.92
N GLU A 15 -9.69 -2.33 7.71
CA GLU A 15 -10.17 -0.97 7.46
C GLU A 15 -9.58 -0.40 6.17
N ALA A 16 -8.29 -0.68 5.90
CA ALA A 16 -7.64 -0.26 4.68
C ALA A 16 -8.27 -0.89 3.43
N LEU A 17 -8.57 -2.19 3.45
CA LEU A 17 -9.28 -2.87 2.36
C LEU A 17 -10.71 -2.34 2.18
N ALA A 18 -11.42 -2.08 3.29
CA ALA A 18 -12.76 -1.52 3.24
C ALA A 18 -12.79 -0.11 2.63
N LEU A 19 -11.76 0.72 2.91
CA LEU A 19 -11.62 2.02 2.26
C LEU A 19 -11.18 1.89 0.80
N ALA A 20 -10.18 1.04 0.51
CA ALA A 20 -9.68 0.77 -0.83
C ALA A 20 -10.80 0.35 -1.78
N ALA A 21 -11.70 -0.55 -1.35
CA ALA A 21 -12.85 -0.99 -2.15
C ALA A 21 -13.76 0.16 -2.59
N LYS A 22 -13.89 1.22 -1.78
CA LYS A 22 -14.73 2.39 -2.10
C LYS A 22 -14.03 3.35 -3.06
N VAL A 23 -12.71 3.51 -2.94
CA VAL A 23 -11.94 4.52 -3.70
C VAL A 23 -11.30 3.98 -4.96
N ALA A 24 -11.03 2.68 -5.04
CA ALA A 24 -10.37 2.02 -6.16
C ALA A 24 -10.97 2.36 -7.54
N PRO A 25 -12.30 2.49 -7.74
CA PRO A 25 -12.86 2.87 -9.04
C PRO A 25 -12.42 4.25 -9.55
N TYR A 26 -11.94 5.13 -8.66
CA TYR A 26 -11.65 6.54 -8.97
C TYR A 26 -10.16 6.86 -9.04
N VAL A 27 -9.29 5.92 -8.65
CA VAL A 27 -7.84 6.15 -8.52
C VAL A 27 -7.03 5.13 -9.33
N ASP A 28 -5.85 5.54 -9.76
CA ASP A 28 -4.92 4.68 -10.48
C ASP A 28 -3.95 3.95 -9.53
N ILE A 29 -3.60 4.62 -8.42
CA ILE A 29 -2.58 4.16 -7.46
C ILE A 29 -3.16 4.19 -6.06
N ILE A 30 -3.00 3.07 -5.34
CA ILE A 30 -3.31 2.95 -3.91
C ILE A 30 -2.00 2.96 -3.15
N GLU A 31 -1.76 4.01 -2.38
CA GLU A 31 -0.63 4.11 -1.47
C GLU A 31 -0.99 3.53 -0.09
N LEU A 32 -0.15 2.61 0.36
CA LEU A 32 -0.16 2.09 1.73
C LEU A 32 0.59 3.11 2.58
N GLY A 33 -0.16 4.06 3.13
CA GLY A 33 0.42 5.21 3.82
C GLY A 33 1.24 4.83 5.05
N THR A 34 2.07 5.75 5.52
CA THR A 34 3.06 5.49 6.58
C THR A 34 2.49 4.79 7.82
N PRO A 35 1.36 5.23 8.41
CA PRO A 35 0.80 4.57 9.60
C PRO A 35 0.41 3.12 9.31
N LEU A 36 -0.17 2.86 8.14
CA LEU A 36 -0.65 1.55 7.75
C LEU A 36 0.52 0.58 7.57
N ILE A 37 1.49 0.95 6.74
CA ILE A 37 2.58 0.05 6.41
C ILE A 37 3.55 -0.15 7.57
N LYS A 38 3.70 0.84 8.46
CA LYS A 38 4.48 0.67 9.69
C LYS A 38 3.77 -0.21 10.71
N ASN A 39 2.44 -0.14 10.81
CA ASN A 39 1.71 -0.95 11.79
C ASN A 39 1.50 -2.40 11.32
N MET A 40 1.21 -2.60 10.03
CA MET A 40 0.87 -3.92 9.48
C MET A 40 2.06 -4.66 8.84
N GLY A 41 3.17 -3.96 8.61
CA GLY A 41 4.32 -4.51 7.90
C GLY A 41 4.00 -4.86 6.45
N SER A 42 4.84 -5.71 5.84
CA SER A 42 4.74 -6.05 4.41
C SER A 42 3.48 -6.86 4.05
N GLY A 43 2.83 -7.53 4.99
CA GLY A 43 1.63 -8.34 4.71
C GLY A 43 0.45 -7.53 4.14
N VAL A 44 0.39 -6.22 4.42
CA VAL A 44 -0.64 -5.34 3.85
C VAL A 44 -0.42 -5.09 2.35
N ILE A 45 0.82 -5.24 1.85
CA ILE A 45 1.13 -5.15 0.41
C ILE A 45 0.46 -6.31 -0.32
N THR A 46 0.68 -7.55 0.14
CA THR A 46 0.08 -8.76 -0.42
C THR A 46 -1.44 -8.69 -0.38
N ALA A 47 -2.01 -8.30 0.77
CA ALA A 47 -3.45 -8.20 0.95
C ALA A 47 -4.08 -7.19 -0.01
N MET A 48 -3.50 -5.99 -0.12
CA MET A 48 -3.98 -4.95 -1.02
C MET A 48 -3.87 -5.38 -2.49
N LYS A 49 -2.75 -6.02 -2.86
CA LYS A 49 -2.56 -6.48 -4.24
C LYS A 49 -3.51 -7.61 -4.62
N ASN A 50 -3.82 -8.52 -3.70
CA ASN A 50 -4.80 -9.58 -3.92
C ASN A 50 -6.22 -9.02 -4.07
N ALA A 51 -6.59 -8.01 -3.29
CA ALA A 51 -7.91 -7.39 -3.36
C ALA A 51 -8.09 -6.50 -4.61
N HIS A 52 -7.02 -5.85 -5.07
CA HIS A 52 -7.03 -4.92 -6.20
C HIS A 52 -5.89 -5.25 -7.19
N PRO A 53 -5.97 -6.40 -7.90
CA PRO A 53 -4.90 -6.89 -8.77
C PRO A 53 -4.62 -5.97 -9.96
N ASP A 54 -5.60 -5.18 -10.37
CA ASP A 54 -5.53 -4.18 -11.45
C ASP A 54 -4.88 -2.86 -11.02
N LYS A 55 -4.77 -2.59 -9.70
CA LYS A 55 -4.20 -1.34 -9.19
C LYS A 55 -2.70 -1.41 -9.01
N LEU A 56 -2.07 -0.25 -9.19
CA LEU A 56 -0.70 -0.03 -8.72
C LEU A 56 -0.76 0.19 -7.21
N VAL A 57 0.01 -0.62 -6.47
CA VAL A 57 0.14 -0.51 -5.02
C VAL A 57 1.48 0.17 -4.72
N PHE A 58 1.44 1.29 -4.01
CA PHE A 58 2.61 2.06 -3.62
C PHE A 58 2.88 1.84 -2.13
N ALA A 59 3.97 1.16 -1.80
CA ALA A 59 4.37 0.91 -0.42
C ALA A 59 5.20 2.10 0.10
N ASP A 60 4.61 2.99 0.92
CA ASP A 60 5.28 4.16 1.51
C ASP A 60 6.17 3.77 2.71
N LEU A 61 7.14 2.90 2.47
CA LEU A 61 8.06 2.38 3.49
C LEU A 61 8.96 3.46 4.09
N LYS A 62 9.14 4.58 3.38
CA LYS A 62 10.10 5.64 3.73
C LYS A 62 11.50 5.09 3.99
N THR A 63 11.95 4.20 3.10
CA THR A 63 13.28 3.58 3.13
C THR A 63 14.36 4.65 3.30
N ALA A 64 15.14 4.56 4.37
CA ALA A 64 16.10 5.60 4.75
C ALA A 64 17.36 5.07 5.46
N ASP A 65 17.48 3.76 5.67
CA ASP A 65 18.66 3.15 6.29
C ASP A 65 19.14 1.95 5.47
N ALA A 66 18.74 0.73 5.83
CA ALA A 66 19.20 -0.51 5.19
C ALA A 66 18.52 -0.75 3.83
N GLY A 67 18.84 0.08 2.84
CA GLY A 67 18.10 0.19 1.58
C GLY A 67 17.87 -1.13 0.83
N GLU A 68 18.89 -1.98 0.70
CA GLU A 68 18.74 -3.30 0.08
C GLU A 68 17.78 -4.20 0.89
N LEU A 69 17.96 -4.28 2.20
CA LEU A 69 17.12 -5.11 3.08
C LEU A 69 15.67 -4.62 3.12
N GLU A 70 15.46 -3.31 3.22
CA GLU A 70 14.14 -2.67 3.24
C GLU A 70 13.41 -2.85 1.90
N ALA A 71 14.12 -2.73 0.77
CA ALA A 71 13.55 -3.01 -0.55
C ALA A 71 13.18 -4.49 -0.70
N ASP A 72 14.03 -5.40 -0.24
CA ASP A 72 13.78 -6.85 -0.27
C ASP A 72 12.52 -7.24 0.51
N ILE A 73 12.22 -6.58 1.63
CA ILE A 73 10.98 -6.78 2.39
C ILE A 73 9.75 -6.44 1.52
N ALA A 74 9.83 -5.39 0.70
CA ALA A 74 8.75 -4.99 -0.20
C ALA A 74 8.60 -5.96 -1.38
N PHE A 75 9.71 -6.36 -2.02
CA PHE A 75 9.69 -7.20 -3.21
C PHE A 75 9.32 -8.67 -2.92
N LYS A 76 9.52 -9.14 -1.69
CA LYS A 76 9.13 -10.50 -1.26
C LYS A 76 7.70 -10.58 -0.71
N ALA A 77 7.01 -9.45 -0.59
CA ALA A 77 5.63 -9.38 -0.12
C ALA A 77 4.64 -9.92 -1.16
#